data_AF-A0A3C0EXQ2-F1
#
_entry.id   AF-A0A3C0EXQ2-F1
#
_cell.length_a   1.000
_cell.length_b   1.000
_cell.length_c   1.000
_cell.angle_alpha   90.00
_cell.angle_beta   90.00
_cell.angle_gamma   90.00
#
_symmetry.space_group_name_H-M   'P 1'
#
loop_
_entity.id
_entity.type
_entity.pdbx_description
1 polymer ?
#
loop_
_entity_poly.entity_id
_entity_poly.type
_entity_poly.pdbx_seq_one_letter_code
_entity_poly.pdbx_strand_id
1 'polypeptide(L)' 'PVRLRVERHCGYKQIKFIKSIQVVSSMEGFGRGTGGLNSDYGFHWYAGA' A
#
# COMPACT_ATOMS: atom_id res chain seq x y z
N PRO A 1 7.83 -14.80 -7.60
CA PRO A 1 7.38 -14.97 -6.19
C PRO A 1 8.18 -14.05 -5.25
N VAL A 2 7.78 -12.77 -5.18
CA VAL A 2 8.44 -11.75 -4.35
C VAL A 2 7.39 -11.11 -3.43
N ARG A 3 7.80 -10.75 -2.21
CA ARG A 3 6.94 -10.09 -1.22
C ARG A 3 7.58 -8.79 -0.77
N LEU A 4 6.77 -7.75 -0.65
CA LEU A 4 7.22 -6.47 -0.09
C LEU A 4 7.35 -6.61 1.42
N ARG A 5 8.47 -6.18 1.97
CA ARG A 5 8.67 -6.07 3.42
C ARG A 5 8.86 -4.60 3.77
N VAL A 6 7.98 -4.09 4.62
CA VAL A 6 8.19 -2.82 5.32
C VAL A 6 7.98 -3.08 6.80
N GLU A 7 9.05 -2.98 7.56
CA GLU A 7 9.14 -3.55 8.91
C GLU A 7 8.28 -2.81 9.93
N ARG A 8 8.12 -1.49 9.73
CA ARG A 8 7.44 -0.60 10.68
C ARG A 8 5.98 -0.30 10.32
N HIS A 9 5.42 -0.98 9.32
CA HIS A 9 4.04 -0.76 8.89
C HIS A 9 3.13 -1.96 9.12
N CYS A 10 1.84 -1.65 9.20
CA CYS A 10 0.78 -2.64 9.30
C CYS A 10 0.90 -3.72 8.21
N GLY A 11 0.61 -4.97 8.57
CA GLY A 11 0.88 -6.15 7.74
C GLY A 11 0.21 -6.13 6.37
N TYR A 12 -0.91 -5.41 6.20
CA TYR A 12 -1.62 -5.29 4.93
C TYR A 12 -0.85 -4.48 3.87
N LYS A 13 0.17 -3.69 4.26
CA LYS A 13 1.07 -3.02 3.32
C LYS A 13 2.18 -3.93 2.78
N GLN A 14 2.34 -5.13 3.32
CA GLN A 14 3.32 -6.11 2.85
C GLN A 14 2.74 -6.97 1.74
N ILE A 15 2.63 -6.39 0.54
CA ILE A 15 2.03 -6.99 -0.65
C ILE A 15 2.72 -8.32 -0.99
N LYS A 16 1.91 -9.36 -1.16
CA LYS A 16 2.35 -10.70 -1.58
C LYS A 16 2.29 -10.81 -3.09
N PHE A 17 3.22 -11.59 -3.66
CA PHE A 17 3.25 -11.92 -5.08
C PHE A 17 3.27 -10.66 -5.97
N ILE A 18 4.26 -9.80 -5.75
CA ILE A 18 4.42 -8.57 -6.54
C ILE A 18 4.62 -8.94 -8.02
N LYS A 19 3.78 -8.35 -8.88
CA LYS A 19 3.89 -8.46 -10.34
C LYS A 19 4.74 -7.34 -10.94
N SER A 20 4.59 -6.12 -10.44
CA SER A 20 5.26 -4.92 -10.96
C SER A 20 5.34 -3.83 -9.89
N ILE A 21 6.30 -2.93 -10.02
CA ILE A 21 6.42 -1.72 -9.20
C ILE A 21 6.41 -0.53 -10.16
N GLN A 22 5.53 0.43 -9.94
CA GLN A 22 5.43 1.66 -10.73
C GLN A 22 5.72 2.84 -9.82
N VAL A 23 6.67 3.67 -10.23
CA VAL A 23 7.00 4.91 -9.52
C VAL A 23 6.22 6.04 -10.20
N VAL A 24 5.43 6.76 -9.42
CA VAL A 24 4.51 7.79 -9.90
C VAL A 24 4.69 9.06 -9.07
N SER A 25 4.39 10.21 -9.67
CA SER A 25 4.45 11.52 -8.99
C SER A 25 3.23 11.80 -8.12
N SER A 26 2.08 11.17 -8.39
CA SER A 26 0.83 11.34 -7.65
C SER A 26 0.05 10.02 -7.55
N MET A 27 -0.69 9.87 -6.45
CA MET A 27 -1.58 8.73 -6.19
C MET A 27 -3.03 8.97 -6.67
N GLU A 28 -3.37 10.16 -7.15
CA GLU A 28 -4.74 10.52 -7.57
C GLU A 28 -5.33 9.57 -8.62
N GLY A 29 -4.50 9.03 -9.51
CA GLY A 29 -4.91 8.06 -10.51
C GLY A 29 -5.15 6.63 -10.00
N PHE A 30 -4.98 6.36 -8.69
CA PHE A 30 -5.07 5.03 -8.11
C PHE A 30 -6.12 4.96 -7.00
N GLY A 31 -7.17 4.15 -7.22
CA GLY A 31 -8.24 3.95 -6.24
C GLY A 31 -9.06 5.22 -6.04
N ARG A 32 -9.26 5.62 -4.78
CA ARG A 32 -9.87 6.92 -4.42
C ARG A 32 -8.83 8.02 -4.23
N GLY A 33 -7.67 7.89 -4.87
CA GLY A 33 -6.55 8.81 -4.72
C GLY A 33 -5.68 8.54 -3.48
N THR A 34 -5.94 7.46 -2.74
CA THR A 34 -5.21 7.14 -1.49
C THR A 34 -4.10 6.09 -1.67
N GLY A 35 -3.86 5.65 -2.92
CA GLY A 35 -2.80 4.71 -3.24
C GLY A 35 -3.14 3.23 -3.04
N GLY A 36 -4.43 2.90 -2.88
CA GLY A 36 -4.91 1.52 -3.01
C GLY A 36 -6.02 1.14 -2.05
N LEU A 37 -6.56 -0.05 -2.26
CA LEU A 37 -7.82 -0.53 -1.67
C LEU A 37 -7.88 -0.42 -0.14
N ASN A 38 -6.86 -0.90 0.58
CA ASN A 38 -6.88 -0.81 2.05
C ASN A 38 -6.86 0.63 2.56
N SER A 39 -6.08 1.51 1.92
CA SER A 39 -6.06 2.93 2.25
C SER A 39 -7.36 3.64 1.84
N ASP A 40 -8.03 3.18 0.77
CA ASP A 40 -9.33 3.71 0.33
C ASP A 40 -10.46 3.40 1.31
N TYR A 41 -10.31 2.32 2.08
CA TYR A 41 -11.21 1.93 3.18
C TYR A 41 -10.80 2.52 4.54
N GLY A 42 -9.82 3.43 4.58
CA GLY A 42 -9.43 4.13 5.80
C GLY A 42 -8.49 3.36 6.73
N PHE A 43 -7.83 2.30 6.23
CA PHE A 43 -6.85 1.59 7.05
C PHE A 43 -5.60 2.45 7.26
N HIS A 44 -5.20 2.61 8.52
CA HIS A 44 -4.04 3.40 8.91
C HIS A 44 -2.71 2.70 8.65
N TRP A 45 -1.71 3.48 8.28
CA TRP A 45 -0.38 2.98 7.91
C TRP A 45 0.40 2.38 9.08
N TYR A 46 0.11 2.86 10.28
CA TYR A 46 0.71 2.46 11.54
C TYR A 46 -0.38 1.91 12.45
N ALA A 47 -0.02 0.96 13.30
CA ALA A 47 -0.95 0.42 14.28
C ALA A 47 -1.14 1.46 15.40
N GLY A 48 -2.38 1.84 15.69
CA GLY A 48 -2.72 2.76 16.78
C GLY A 48 -2.67 4.26 16.45
N ALA A 49 -2.68 4.61 15.17
CA ALA A 49 -2.92 5.99 14.71
C ALA A 49 -4.41 6.27 14.54
#